data_AF-A0A177PFY5-F1
#
_entry.id   AF-A0A177PFY5-F1
#
_cell.length_a   1.000
_cell.length_b   1.000
_cell.length_c   1.000
_cell.angle_alpha   90.00
_cell.angle_beta   90.00
_cell.angle_gamma   90.00
#
_symmetry.space_group_name_H-M   'P 1'
#
loop_
_entity.id
_entity.type
_entity.pdbx_description
1 polymer ?
#
loop_
_entity_poly.entity_id
_entity_poly.type
_entity_poly.pdbx_seq_one_letter_code
_entity_poly.pdbx_strand_id
1 'polypeptide(L)'
;MHQNPWPEEEELWVIWNGSLGIVDTVTIGQVEAGPLGKSAWLEEPYDMVGPFDLDWLEANGWIDFEACTVMSRQKWREDQVALRRESLKLRRAAQERLYEYQARHNQSRFRYPGQDRTLGDQRHRETLNLPLEGVLEAAQIKAAFRRLAQKTHPDVGGSHEQFIRITEARNALLERAS
;
A
#
# COMPACT_ATOMS: atom_id res chain seq x y z
N MET A 1 51.70 -7.45 -9.40
CA MET A 1 50.64 -6.90 -8.53
C MET A 1 49.34 -7.03 -9.30
N HIS A 2 48.56 -8.07 -9.03
CA HIS A 2 47.29 -8.29 -9.72
C HIS A 2 46.22 -7.45 -9.04
N GLN A 3 45.79 -6.37 -9.70
CA GLN A 3 44.55 -5.68 -9.37
C GLN A 3 43.41 -6.61 -9.73
N ASN A 4 42.62 -7.00 -8.73
CA ASN A 4 41.39 -7.74 -8.91
C ASN A 4 40.36 -6.80 -9.59
N PRO A 5 39.87 -7.09 -10.81
CA PRO A 5 38.98 -6.19 -11.54
C PRO A 5 37.49 -6.37 -11.17
N TRP A 6 37.19 -7.22 -10.19
CA TRP A 6 35.84 -7.47 -9.72
C TRP A 6 35.63 -6.70 -8.42
N PRO A 7 34.59 -5.85 -8.33
CA PRO A 7 34.22 -5.26 -7.05
C PRO A 7 33.96 -6.41 -6.08
N GLU A 8 34.42 -6.24 -4.84
CA GLU A 8 34.12 -7.14 -3.72
C GLU A 8 32.62 -7.48 -3.79
N GLU A 9 32.27 -8.79 -3.75
CA GLU A 9 30.89 -9.27 -3.91
C GLU A 9 29.92 -8.34 -3.17
N GLU A 10 29.11 -7.57 -3.92
CA GLU A 10 28.23 -6.56 -3.33
C GLU A 10 27.37 -7.21 -2.24
N GLU A 11 27.44 -6.67 -1.03
CA GLU A 11 26.78 -7.28 0.12
C GLU A 11 25.26 -7.17 -0.05
N LEU A 12 24.64 -8.29 -0.42
CA LEU A 12 23.18 -8.38 -0.52
C LEU A 12 22.51 -8.46 0.85
N TRP A 13 21.60 -7.52 1.06
CA TRP A 13 20.63 -7.46 2.15
C TRP A 13 19.27 -8.02 1.71
N VAL A 14 18.47 -8.44 2.67
CA VAL A 14 17.08 -8.89 2.45
C VAL A 14 16.16 -7.74 2.82
N ILE A 15 15.24 -7.37 1.91
CA ILE A 15 14.12 -6.50 2.21
C ILE A 15 12.84 -7.33 2.35
N TRP A 16 12.14 -7.14 3.46
CA TRP A 16 10.92 -7.87 3.79
C TRP A 16 9.78 -6.91 4.09
N ASN A 17 8.69 -7.01 3.35
CA ASN A 17 7.44 -6.33 3.68
C ASN A 17 6.44 -7.34 4.27
N GLY A 18 6.31 -7.33 5.60
CA GLY A 18 5.42 -8.26 6.31
C GLY A 18 3.94 -8.09 5.98
N SER A 19 3.51 -6.86 5.68
CA SER A 19 2.11 -6.56 5.34
C SER A 19 1.69 -7.16 3.99
N LEU A 20 2.58 -7.10 3.00
CA LEU A 20 2.37 -7.65 1.65
C LEU A 20 2.85 -9.10 1.53
N GLY A 21 3.70 -9.56 2.44
CA GLY A 21 4.34 -10.88 2.40
C GLY A 21 5.38 -10.98 1.28
N ILE A 22 5.96 -9.87 0.86
CA ILE A 22 6.95 -9.78 -0.22
C ILE A 22 8.36 -9.80 0.39
N VAL A 23 9.24 -10.60 -0.20
CA VAL A 23 10.66 -10.67 0.13
C VAL A 23 11.45 -10.44 -1.15
N ASP A 24 12.51 -9.65 -1.07
CA ASP A 24 13.49 -9.46 -2.14
C ASP A 24 14.91 -9.29 -1.56
N THR A 25 15.91 -9.26 -2.43
CA THR A 25 17.30 -8.94 -2.11
C THR A 25 17.73 -7.63 -2.75
N VAL A 26 18.53 -6.86 -2.03
CA VAL A 26 18.90 -5.49 -2.40
C VAL A 26 20.27 -5.13 -1.83
N THR A 27 20.94 -4.19 -2.47
CA THR A 27 22.23 -3.60 -2.08
C THR A 27 22.01 -2.25 -1.40
N ILE A 28 23.03 -1.77 -0.68
CA ILE A 28 23.05 -0.39 -0.21
C ILE A 28 23.42 0.52 -1.38
N GLY A 29 22.60 1.53 -1.65
CA GLY A 29 22.82 2.51 -2.70
C GLY A 29 23.58 3.73 -2.16
N GLN A 30 22.87 4.83 -1.94
CA GLN A 30 23.47 6.07 -1.44
C GLN A 30 23.83 5.96 0.05
N VAL A 31 25.03 6.42 0.41
CA VAL A 31 25.49 6.53 1.81
C VAL A 31 26.01 7.94 2.06
N GLU A 32 25.49 8.56 3.11
CA GLU A 32 25.91 9.87 3.59
C GLU A 32 26.52 9.77 4.98
N ALA A 33 27.79 10.16 5.11
CA ALA A 33 28.47 10.23 6.40
C ALA A 33 28.16 11.56 7.09
N GLY A 34 27.61 11.50 8.30
CA GLY A 34 27.33 12.66 9.13
C GLY A 34 28.03 12.58 10.49
N PRO A 35 27.93 13.65 11.32
CA PRO A 35 28.53 13.67 12.66
C PRO A 35 27.95 12.62 13.63
N LEU A 36 26.77 12.08 13.31
CA LEU A 36 26.03 11.13 14.13
C LEU A 36 26.14 9.67 13.63
N GLY A 37 26.84 9.42 12.52
CA GLY A 37 26.96 8.09 11.90
C GLY A 37 26.73 8.11 10.39
N LYS A 38 26.65 6.91 9.78
CA LYS A 38 26.32 6.71 8.37
C LYS A 38 24.81 6.60 8.17
N SER A 39 24.21 7.51 7.41
CA SER A 39 22.85 7.36 6.89
C SER A 39 22.88 6.73 5.51
N ALA A 40 22.00 5.76 5.24
CA ALA A 40 21.96 5.07 3.97
C ALA A 40 20.56 4.93 3.38
N TRP A 41 20.53 4.73 2.06
CA TRP A 41 19.39 4.36 1.26
C TRP A 41 19.70 3.05 0.52
N LEU A 42 18.68 2.29 0.20
CA LEU A 42 18.84 1.12 -0.66
C LEU A 42 19.11 1.53 -2.12
N GLU A 43 19.60 0.60 -2.93
CA GLU A 43 19.70 0.79 -4.38
C GLU A 43 18.31 0.71 -5.05
N GLU A 44 18.18 1.26 -6.27
CA GLU A 44 17.01 1.09 -7.11
C GLU A 44 16.60 -0.40 -7.20
N PRO A 45 15.29 -0.72 -7.18
CA PRO A 45 14.13 0.17 -7.21
C PRO A 45 13.67 0.64 -5.81
N TYR A 46 14.51 0.48 -4.79
CA TYR A 46 14.18 0.76 -3.38
C TYR A 46 14.89 1.98 -2.82
N ASP A 47 15.40 2.88 -3.67
CA ASP A 47 16.09 4.13 -3.31
C ASP A 47 15.24 5.08 -2.43
N MET A 48 13.92 4.90 -2.42
CA MET A 48 12.98 5.53 -1.49
C MET A 48 13.02 4.99 -0.05
N VAL A 49 13.68 3.86 0.20
CA VAL A 49 13.83 3.22 1.51
C VAL A 49 15.10 3.77 2.16
N GLY A 50 14.90 4.76 3.01
CA GLY A 50 15.93 5.52 3.71
C GLY A 50 15.50 6.97 3.93
N PRO A 51 16.29 7.79 4.63
CA PRO A 51 17.54 7.42 5.29
C PRO A 51 17.30 6.49 6.48
N PHE A 52 18.15 5.49 6.64
CA PHE A 52 18.25 4.67 7.85
C PHE A 52 19.69 4.60 8.36
N ASP A 53 19.87 4.25 9.64
CA ASP A 53 21.18 4.13 10.28
C ASP A 53 21.90 2.87 9.79
N LEU A 54 22.94 3.06 8.97
CA LEU A 54 23.72 1.96 8.39
C LEU A 54 24.61 1.28 9.44
N ASP A 55 25.16 2.03 10.38
CA ASP A 55 25.99 1.47 11.45
C ASP A 55 25.14 0.54 12.33
N TRP A 56 23.89 0.90 12.60
CA TRP A 56 22.94 0.06 13.32
C TRP A 56 22.58 -1.21 12.54
N LEU A 57 22.31 -1.09 11.23
CA LEU A 57 22.00 -2.22 10.36
C LEU A 57 23.17 -3.22 10.30
N GLU A 58 24.40 -2.72 10.14
CA GLU A 58 25.62 -3.53 10.13
C GLU A 58 25.85 -4.23 11.48
N ALA A 59 25.64 -3.53 12.60
CA ALA A 59 25.88 -4.07 13.94
C ALA A 59 24.82 -5.09 14.40
N ASN A 60 23.55 -4.84 14.10
CA ASN A 60 22.43 -5.67 14.57
C ASN A 60 21.96 -6.68 13.52
N GLY A 61 22.33 -6.49 12.26
CA GLY A 61 21.89 -7.30 11.14
C GLY A 61 20.43 -7.06 10.74
N TRP A 62 19.77 -6.00 11.25
CA TRP A 62 18.44 -5.59 10.81
C TRP A 62 18.11 -4.15 11.17
N ILE A 63 17.14 -3.59 10.44
CA ILE A 63 16.51 -2.30 10.74
C ILE A 63 15.09 -2.27 10.17
N ASP A 64 14.16 -1.66 10.89
CA ASP A 64 12.82 -1.36 10.38
C ASP A 64 12.79 0.01 9.71
N PHE A 65 12.11 0.10 8.57
CA PHE A 65 11.79 1.34 7.87
C PHE A 65 10.36 1.26 7.32
N GLU A 66 9.46 2.06 7.90
CA GLU A 66 8.03 2.02 7.62
C GLU A 66 7.43 0.59 7.66
N ALA A 67 6.92 0.09 6.52
CA ALA A 67 6.33 -1.24 6.39
C ALA A 67 7.35 -2.33 6.03
N CYS A 68 8.62 -1.97 5.86
CA CYS A 68 9.70 -2.85 5.44
C CYS A 68 10.69 -3.07 6.58
N THR A 69 11.23 -4.28 6.67
CA THR A 69 12.39 -4.61 7.49
C THR A 69 13.52 -4.98 6.55
N VAL A 70 14.66 -4.31 6.68
CA VAL A 70 15.91 -4.65 5.99
C VAL A 70 16.74 -5.51 6.94
N MET A 71 17.29 -6.62 6.45
CA MET A 71 17.98 -7.62 7.27
C MET A 71 19.21 -8.17 6.55
N SER A 72 20.21 -8.58 7.32
CA SER A 72 21.27 -9.43 6.81
C SER A 72 20.69 -10.78 6.40
N ARG A 73 21.35 -11.47 5.46
CA ARG A 73 20.96 -12.83 5.07
C ARG A 73 20.97 -13.81 6.23
N GLN A 74 21.86 -13.62 7.21
CA GLN A 74 21.88 -14.41 8.44
C GLN A 74 20.62 -14.16 9.26
N LYS A 75 20.28 -12.90 9.53
CA LYS A 75 19.13 -12.54 10.35
C LYS A 75 17.82 -13.02 9.73
N TRP A 76 17.68 -12.88 8.41
CA TRP A 76 16.55 -13.46 7.68
C TRP A 76 16.45 -14.98 7.85
N ARG A 77 17.57 -15.71 7.73
CA ARG A 77 17.55 -17.17 7.89
C ARG A 77 17.06 -17.61 9.26
N GLU A 78 17.46 -16.88 10.30
CA GLU A 78 17.06 -17.11 11.69
C GLU A 78 15.55 -16.82 11.90
N ASP A 79 15.05 -15.71 11.34
CA ASP A 79 13.73 -15.18 11.69
C ASP A 79 12.61 -15.50 10.69
N GLN A 80 12.93 -15.94 9.46
CA GLN A 80 11.95 -16.07 8.35
C GLN A 80 10.69 -16.87 8.70
N VAL A 81 10.80 -17.88 9.58
CA VAL A 81 9.64 -18.70 9.98
C VAL A 81 8.68 -17.90 10.84
N ALA A 82 9.19 -17.13 11.80
CA ALA A 82 8.39 -16.27 12.66
C ALA A 82 7.76 -15.13 11.84
N LEU A 83 8.57 -14.45 11.02
CA LEU A 83 8.15 -13.34 10.17
C LEU A 83 7.03 -13.75 9.19
N ARG A 84 7.16 -14.93 8.55
CA ARG A 84 6.10 -15.43 7.65
C ARG A 84 4.82 -15.80 8.39
N ARG A 85 4.91 -16.35 9.60
CA ARG A 85 3.73 -16.64 10.43
C ARG A 85 3.01 -15.35 10.83
N GLU A 86 3.75 -14.32 11.18
CA GLU A 86 3.19 -13.00 11.49
C GLU A 86 2.54 -12.36 10.28
N SER A 87 3.21 -12.35 9.12
CA SER A 87 2.63 -11.86 7.86
C SER A 87 1.32 -12.56 7.51
N LEU A 88 1.23 -13.89 7.69
CA LEU A 88 -0.01 -14.63 7.50
C LEU A 88 -1.13 -14.14 8.42
N LYS A 89 -0.83 -13.84 9.69
CA LYS A 89 -1.82 -13.27 10.62
C LYS A 89 -2.27 -11.88 10.19
N LEU A 90 -1.33 -11.01 9.80
CA LEU A 90 -1.63 -9.66 9.34
C LEU A 90 -2.53 -9.68 8.10
N ARG A 91 -2.20 -10.52 7.12
CA ARG A 91 -2.99 -10.66 5.88
C ARG A 91 -4.38 -11.25 6.14
N ARG A 92 -4.50 -12.23 7.04
CA ARG A 92 -5.81 -12.74 7.47
C ARG A 92 -6.64 -11.67 8.15
N ALA A 93 -6.07 -10.92 9.09
CA ALA A 93 -6.77 -9.84 9.78
C ALA A 93 -7.18 -8.71 8.82
N ALA A 94 -6.36 -8.40 7.81
CA ALA A 94 -6.71 -7.45 6.75
C ALA A 94 -7.86 -7.96 5.88
N GLN A 95 -7.84 -9.24 5.50
CA GLN A 95 -8.92 -9.89 4.76
C GLN A 95 -10.22 -9.96 5.56
N GLU A 96 -10.16 -10.28 6.85
CA GLU A 96 -11.30 -10.28 7.76
C GLU A 96 -11.90 -8.88 7.90
N ARG A 97 -11.08 -7.84 8.09
CA ARG A 97 -11.54 -6.44 8.09
C ARG A 97 -12.25 -6.07 6.79
N LEU A 98 -11.72 -6.50 5.65
CA LEU A 98 -12.34 -6.29 4.35
C LEU A 98 -13.68 -7.04 4.23
N TYR A 99 -13.76 -8.29 4.70
CA TYR A 99 -15.01 -9.05 4.70
C TYR A 99 -16.06 -8.49 5.66
N GLU A 100 -15.68 -8.09 6.87
CA GLU A 100 -16.59 -7.45 7.83
C GLU A 100 -17.13 -6.14 7.27
N TYR A 101 -16.25 -5.33 6.67
CA TYR A 101 -16.65 -4.13 5.96
C TYR A 101 -17.66 -4.46 4.85
N GLN A 102 -17.35 -5.41 3.97
CA GLN A 102 -18.28 -5.85 2.92
C GLN A 102 -19.60 -6.39 3.49
N ALA A 103 -19.57 -7.17 4.57
CA ALA A 103 -20.76 -7.76 5.18
C ALA A 103 -21.68 -6.70 5.79
N ARG A 104 -21.13 -5.72 6.53
CA ARG A 104 -21.90 -4.59 7.07
C ARG A 104 -22.54 -3.78 5.94
N HIS A 105 -21.79 -3.52 4.88
CA HIS A 105 -22.27 -2.71 3.76
C HIS A 105 -23.26 -3.48 2.87
N ASN A 106 -23.11 -4.78 2.71
CA ASN A 106 -24.09 -5.64 2.04
C ASN A 106 -25.38 -5.80 2.86
N GLN A 107 -25.30 -5.91 4.19
CA GLN A 107 -26.51 -5.96 5.04
C GLN A 107 -27.31 -4.65 4.99
N SER A 108 -26.65 -3.50 4.85
CA SER A 108 -27.31 -2.20 4.64
C SER A 108 -28.12 -2.17 3.34
N ARG A 109 -27.63 -2.83 2.27
CA ARG A 109 -28.31 -2.92 0.97
C ARG A 109 -29.65 -3.66 1.01
N PHE A 110 -29.91 -4.48 2.04
CA PHE A 110 -31.14 -5.27 2.15
C PHE A 110 -32.21 -4.69 3.11
N ARG A 111 -31.98 -3.54 3.77
CA ARG A 111 -32.87 -3.09 4.86
C ARG A 111 -33.93 -2.01 4.51
N TYR A 112 -33.88 -1.33 3.37
CA TYR A 112 -34.90 -0.32 3.01
C TYR A 112 -35.13 -0.18 1.49
N PRO A 113 -36.22 -0.75 0.92
CA PRO A 113 -36.44 -0.71 -0.54
C PRO A 113 -37.16 0.54 -1.10
N GLY A 114 -37.61 1.49 -0.27
CA GLY A 114 -38.74 2.35 -0.67
C GLY A 114 -38.47 3.82 -1.03
N GLN A 115 -37.83 4.60 -0.15
CA GLN A 115 -37.95 6.07 -0.20
C GLN A 115 -36.63 6.86 -0.13
N ASP A 116 -35.49 6.22 0.13
CA ASP A 116 -34.16 6.87 0.28
C ASP A 116 -33.33 6.86 -1.01
N ARG A 117 -33.94 6.48 -2.14
CA ARG A 117 -33.22 6.24 -3.39
C ARG A 117 -32.76 7.53 -4.09
N THR A 118 -33.49 8.64 -3.96
CA THR A 118 -33.16 9.92 -4.60
C THR A 118 -32.10 10.71 -3.83
N LEU A 119 -32.16 10.69 -2.49
CA LEU A 119 -31.16 11.33 -1.61
C LEU A 119 -29.80 10.62 -1.68
N GLY A 120 -29.80 9.28 -1.77
CA GLY A 120 -28.57 8.51 -2.00
C GLY A 120 -27.88 8.88 -3.32
N ASP A 121 -28.65 9.11 -4.38
CA ASP A 121 -28.09 9.47 -5.70
C ASP A 121 -27.40 10.82 -5.72
N GLN A 122 -27.98 11.82 -5.06
CA GLN A 122 -27.35 13.14 -4.95
C GLN A 122 -26.02 13.05 -4.21
N ARG A 123 -25.97 12.32 -3.09
CA ARG A 123 -24.72 12.09 -2.35
C ARG A 123 -23.67 11.32 -3.15
N HIS A 124 -24.06 10.32 -3.94
CA HIS A 124 -23.14 9.60 -4.81
C HIS A 124 -22.63 10.47 -5.97
N ARG A 125 -23.49 11.34 -6.52
CA ARG A 125 -23.08 12.34 -7.53
C ARG A 125 -22.08 13.34 -6.94
N GLU A 126 -22.34 13.89 -5.77
CA GLU A 126 -21.42 14.78 -5.05
C GLU A 126 -20.07 14.10 -4.77
N THR A 127 -20.10 12.86 -4.29
CA THR A 127 -18.88 12.09 -3.98
C THR A 127 -18.02 11.86 -5.22
N LEU A 128 -18.61 11.74 -6.42
CA LEU A 128 -17.88 11.65 -7.68
C LEU A 128 -17.66 12.99 -8.39
N ASN A 129 -18.05 14.12 -7.78
CA ASN A 129 -18.07 15.44 -8.42
C ASN A 129 -18.80 15.42 -9.78
N LEU A 130 -19.92 14.72 -9.85
CA LEU A 130 -20.80 14.64 -11.01
C LEU A 130 -21.98 15.62 -10.87
N PRO A 131 -22.58 16.08 -12.00
CA PRO A 131 -23.78 16.92 -11.97
C PRO A 131 -24.90 16.29 -11.13
N LEU A 132 -25.47 17.08 -10.21
CA LEU A 132 -26.55 16.65 -9.30
C LEU A 132 -27.83 16.28 -10.04
N GLU A 133 -28.05 16.87 -11.21
CA GLU A 133 -29.24 16.71 -12.04
C GLU A 133 -28.87 16.22 -13.44
N GLY A 134 -29.84 15.66 -14.17
CA GLY A 134 -29.66 15.14 -15.52
C GLY A 134 -29.28 13.65 -15.60
N VAL A 135 -29.35 13.09 -16.80
CA VAL A 135 -29.02 11.69 -17.09
C VAL A 135 -27.51 11.51 -17.09
N LEU A 136 -27.00 10.53 -16.35
CA LEU A 136 -25.58 10.19 -16.33
C LEU A 136 -25.34 8.95 -17.17
N GLU A 137 -24.39 9.03 -18.08
CA GLU A 137 -23.93 7.87 -18.83
C GLU A 137 -22.90 7.08 -18.01
N ALA A 138 -22.91 5.75 -18.18
CA ALA A 138 -21.92 4.86 -17.55
C ALA A 138 -20.47 5.28 -17.85
N ALA A 139 -20.21 5.85 -19.04
CA ALA A 139 -18.91 6.40 -19.42
C ALA A 139 -18.48 7.59 -18.54
N GLN A 140 -19.41 8.49 -18.22
CA GLN A 140 -19.16 9.67 -17.38
C GLN A 140 -18.88 9.27 -15.92
N ILE A 141 -19.65 8.30 -15.40
CA ILE A 141 -19.45 7.75 -14.04
C ILE A 141 -18.08 7.09 -13.92
N LYS A 142 -17.70 6.24 -14.90
CA LYS A 142 -16.38 5.59 -14.94
C LYS A 142 -15.24 6.60 -15.08
N ALA A 143 -15.42 7.65 -15.88
CA ALA A 143 -14.40 8.68 -16.07
C ALA A 143 -14.18 9.54 -14.82
N ALA A 144 -15.25 9.89 -14.09
CA ALA A 144 -15.15 10.62 -12.83
C ALA A 144 -14.50 9.75 -11.74
N PHE A 145 -14.90 8.48 -11.64
CA PHE A 145 -14.28 7.52 -10.74
C PHE A 145 -12.77 7.40 -10.99
N ARG A 146 -12.32 7.19 -12.25
CA ARG A 146 -10.89 7.05 -12.56
C ARG A 146 -10.08 8.27 -12.12
N ARG A 147 -10.62 9.48 -12.34
CA ARG A 147 -9.97 10.74 -11.95
C ARG A 147 -9.81 10.86 -10.43
N LEU A 148 -10.80 10.43 -9.66
CA LEU A 148 -10.73 10.47 -8.19
C LEU A 148 -9.88 9.33 -7.65
N ALA A 149 -10.05 8.11 -8.16
CA ALA A 149 -9.27 6.93 -7.77
C ALA A 149 -7.77 7.17 -7.87
N GLN A 150 -7.31 7.85 -8.92
CA GLN A 150 -5.89 8.22 -9.08
C GLN A 150 -5.39 9.23 -8.03
N LYS A 151 -6.25 10.11 -7.52
CA LYS A 151 -5.88 11.11 -6.50
C LYS A 151 -5.98 10.58 -5.07
N THR A 152 -6.83 9.58 -4.88
CA THR A 152 -7.19 9.07 -3.56
C THR A 152 -6.66 7.68 -3.30
N HIS A 153 -5.89 7.12 -4.23
CA HIS A 153 -5.30 5.80 -4.08
C HIS A 153 -4.36 5.78 -2.85
N PRO A 154 -4.50 4.81 -1.95
CA PRO A 154 -3.64 4.72 -0.77
C PRO A 154 -2.14 4.62 -1.14
N ASP A 155 -1.83 3.97 -2.26
CA ASP A 155 -0.45 3.84 -2.77
C ASP A 155 0.18 5.16 -3.24
N VAL A 156 -0.57 6.25 -3.38
CA VAL A 156 -0.03 7.61 -3.67
C VAL A 156 -0.22 8.57 -2.49
N GLY A 157 -0.44 8.05 -1.28
CA GLY A 157 -0.68 8.85 -0.08
C GLY A 157 -2.14 9.30 0.10
N GLY A 158 -3.08 8.73 -0.66
CA GLY A 158 -4.51 9.00 -0.55
C GLY A 158 -5.18 8.31 0.64
N SER A 159 -6.32 8.86 1.10
CA SER A 159 -7.08 8.23 2.18
C SER A 159 -7.80 6.98 1.68
N HIS A 160 -7.49 5.83 2.28
CA HIS A 160 -8.18 4.56 2.04
C HIS A 160 -9.70 4.70 2.21
N GLU A 161 -10.15 5.47 3.20
CA GLU A 161 -11.58 5.74 3.42
C GLU A 161 -12.20 6.53 2.26
N GLN A 162 -11.48 7.51 1.71
CA GLN A 162 -12.00 8.29 0.59
C GLN A 162 -12.01 7.45 -0.72
N PHE A 163 -11.02 6.58 -0.94
CA PHE A 163 -11.02 5.64 -2.06
C PHE A 163 -12.22 4.68 -2.01
N ILE A 164 -12.60 4.26 -0.81
CA ILE A 164 -13.80 3.47 -0.56
C ILE A 164 -15.06 4.26 -0.94
N ARG A 165 -15.21 5.51 -0.45
CA ARG A 165 -16.39 6.36 -0.73
C ARG A 165 -16.63 6.57 -2.22
N ILE A 166 -15.58 6.85 -2.99
CA ILE A 166 -15.71 7.04 -4.45
C ILE A 166 -16.03 5.73 -5.18
N THR A 167 -15.58 4.59 -4.67
CA THR A 167 -15.89 3.26 -5.23
C THR A 167 -17.36 2.90 -5.00
N GLU A 168 -17.89 3.18 -3.80
CA GLU A 168 -19.30 3.02 -3.47
C GLU A 168 -20.19 3.87 -4.38
N ALA A 169 -19.86 5.15 -4.52
CA ALA A 169 -20.60 6.07 -5.36
C ALA A 169 -20.64 5.63 -6.84
N ARG A 170 -19.53 5.10 -7.36
CA ARG A 170 -19.48 4.55 -8.73
C ARG A 170 -20.44 3.38 -8.91
N ASN A 171 -20.40 2.40 -7.99
CA ASN A 171 -21.19 1.19 -8.12
C ASN A 171 -22.70 1.50 -8.06
N ALA A 172 -23.10 2.34 -7.09
CA ALA A 172 -24.49 2.75 -6.94
C ALA A 172 -25.04 3.48 -8.19
N LEU A 173 -24.23 4.33 -8.83
CA LEU A 173 -24.64 5.04 -10.04
C LEU A 173 -24.63 4.15 -11.29
N LEU A 174 -23.68 3.21 -11.41
CA LEU A 174 -23.64 2.26 -12.53
C LEU A 174 -24.80 1.26 -12.52
N GLU A 175 -25.25 0.82 -11.34
CA GLU A 175 -26.45 -0.02 -11.19
C GLU A 175 -27.72 0.69 -11.71
N ARG A 176 -27.73 2.03 -11.79
CA ARG A 176 -28.87 2.83 -12.25
C ARG A 176 -28.76 3.31 -13.69
N ALA A 177 -27.55 3.41 -14.22
CA ALA A 177 -27.28 3.80 -15.60
C ALA A 177 -27.31 2.62 -16.59
N SER A 178 -27.72 1.42 -16.12
CA SER A 178 -27.86 0.18 -16.90
C SER A 178 -29.28 0.00 -17.42
#